data_AF-A0A1G3TG30-F1
#
_entry.id   AF-A0A1G3TG30-F1
#
_cell.length_a   1.000
_cell.length_b   1.000
_cell.length_c   1.000
_cell.angle_alpha   90.00
_cell.angle_beta   90.00
_cell.angle_gamma   90.00
#
_symmetry.space_group_name_H-M   'P 1'
#
loop_
_entity.id
_entity.type
_entity.pdbx_description
1 polymer ?
#
loop_
_entity_poly.entity_id
_entity_poly.type
_entity_poly.pdbx_seq_one_letter_code
_entity_poly.pdbx_strand_id
1 'polypeptide(L)'
;MKTTLLIFLIALSLIASEKKDIVTKDSLVKKPTYIIDAKNYGLIDAKNAFFVINSHKYGTMQESFAFAEEKDAKEHVEKYGGSVVNYETYIKLDENSTK
;
A
#
# COMPACT_ATOMS: atom_id res chain seq x y z
N MET A 1 -32.57 35.59 1.63
CA MET A 1 -31.12 35.53 1.98
C MET A 1 -30.79 34.39 2.95
N LYS A 2 -31.56 34.18 4.03
CA LYS A 2 -31.25 33.11 5.02
C LYS A 2 -31.40 31.68 4.48
N THR A 3 -32.38 31.43 3.62
CA THR A 3 -32.63 30.09 3.05
C THR A 3 -31.58 29.67 2.01
N THR A 4 -31.06 30.61 1.23
CA THR A 4 -30.01 30.37 0.23
C THR A 4 -28.66 30.03 0.89
N LEU A 5 -28.34 30.65 2.03
CA LEU A 5 -27.13 30.37 2.80
C LEU A 5 -27.16 28.97 3.43
N LEU A 6 -28.33 28.52 3.89
CA LEU A 6 -28.49 27.20 4.51
C LEU A 6 -28.34 26.07 3.48
N ILE A 7 -28.84 26.25 2.26
CA ILE A 7 -28.66 25.29 1.16
C ILE A 7 -27.16 25.18 0.77
N PHE A 8 -26.43 26.29 0.79
CA PHE A 8 -24.99 26.30 0.48
C PHE A 8 -24.16 25.57 1.55
N LEU A 9 -24.51 25.72 2.84
CA LEU A 9 -23.87 25.00 3.95
C LEU A 9 -24.09 23.49 3.86
N ILE A 10 -25.30 23.06 3.48
CA ILE A 10 -25.61 21.64 3.29
C ILE A 10 -24.83 21.08 2.10
N ALA A 11 -24.78 21.78 0.97
CA ALA A 11 -24.00 21.37 -0.19
C ALA A 11 -22.49 21.29 0.12
N LEU A 12 -21.95 22.23 0.89
CA LEU A 12 -20.54 22.23 1.30
C LEU A 12 -20.21 21.03 2.20
N SER A 13 -21.13 20.63 3.09
CA SER A 13 -20.98 19.44 3.93
C SER A 13 -21.03 18.13 3.14
N LEU A 14 -21.82 18.06 2.07
CA LEU A 14 -21.91 16.90 1.18
C LEU A 14 -20.62 16.74 0.36
N ILE A 15 -20.08 17.84 -0.17
CA ILE A 15 -18.81 17.84 -0.93
C ILE A 15 -17.62 17.45 -0.03
N ALA A 16 -17.62 17.90 1.24
CA ALA A 16 -16.59 17.50 2.21
C ALA A 16 -16.67 16.00 2.59
N SER A 17 -17.82 15.35 2.38
CA SER A 17 -18.04 13.94 2.72
C SER A 17 -17.64 12.96 1.61
N GLU A 18 -17.40 13.40 0.38
CA GLU A 18 -17.01 12.52 -0.75
C GLU A 18 -15.57 12.00 -0.69
N LYS A 19 -14.75 12.48 0.25
CA LYS A 19 -13.48 11.85 0.65
C LYS A 19 -13.58 11.22 2.04
N LYS A 20 -14.62 10.43 2.27
CA LYS A 20 -14.56 9.37 3.26
C LYS A 20 -14.75 8.08 2.51
N ASP A 21 -13.66 7.33 2.44
CA ASP A 21 -13.57 6.02 1.83
C ASP A 21 -14.87 5.26 2.07
N ILE A 22 -15.54 4.91 0.97
CA ILE A 22 -16.75 4.10 0.98
C ILE A 22 -16.31 2.75 1.56
N VAL A 23 -16.56 2.57 2.85
CA VAL A 23 -16.27 1.33 3.58
C VAL A 23 -17.24 0.27 3.08
N THR A 24 -16.87 -0.41 2.00
CA THR A 24 -17.43 -1.69 1.61
C THR A 24 -16.80 -2.78 2.47
N LYS A 25 -17.44 -3.96 2.54
CA LYS A 25 -17.00 -5.11 3.35
C LYS A 25 -15.57 -5.62 3.01
N ASP A 26 -15.01 -5.18 1.88
CA ASP A 26 -13.59 -5.35 1.48
C ASP A 26 -12.60 -4.52 2.32
N SER A 27 -13.09 -3.52 3.05
CA SER A 27 -12.31 -2.54 3.82
C SER A 27 -11.68 -3.08 5.12
N LEU A 28 -11.84 -4.37 5.44
CA LEU A 28 -11.26 -4.96 6.65
C LEU A 28 -9.80 -5.40 6.48
N VAL A 29 -9.27 -5.42 5.25
CA VAL A 29 -7.82 -5.60 5.03
C VAL A 29 -7.15 -4.24 5.19
N LYS A 30 -6.54 -4.03 6.36
CA LYS A 30 -5.79 -2.81 6.65
C LYS A 30 -4.54 -2.76 5.78
N LYS A 31 -4.63 -2.07 4.65
CA LYS A 31 -3.50 -1.87 3.72
C LYS A 31 -2.40 -1.06 4.41
N PRO A 32 -1.13 -1.47 4.33
CA PRO A 32 -0.04 -0.73 4.96
C PRO A 32 0.10 0.66 4.34
N THR A 33 0.03 1.70 5.18
CA THR A 33 0.39 3.07 4.78
C THR A 33 1.90 3.25 4.74
N TYR A 34 2.61 2.57 5.63
CA TYR A 34 4.05 2.58 5.73
C TYR A 34 4.59 1.16 5.79
N ILE A 35 5.79 0.95 5.27
CA ILE A 35 6.49 -0.33 5.31
C ILE A 35 7.98 -0.11 5.61
N ILE A 36 8.66 -1.16 6.06
CA ILE A 36 10.08 -1.12 6.41
C ILE A 36 10.90 -1.50 5.18
N ASP A 37 11.88 -0.66 4.84
CA ASP A 37 12.88 -0.96 3.82
C ASP A 37 13.75 -2.13 4.29
N ALA A 38 13.76 -3.21 3.52
CA ALA A 38 14.50 -4.43 3.82
C ALA A 38 16.03 -4.25 3.81
N LYS A 39 16.54 -3.16 3.23
CA LYS A 39 17.99 -2.88 3.17
C LYS A 39 18.50 -2.12 4.39
N ASN A 40 17.82 -1.03 4.76
CA ASN A 40 18.30 -0.09 5.78
C ASN A 40 17.36 0.03 7.00
N TYR A 41 16.22 -0.66 6.99
CA TYR A 41 15.19 -0.64 8.04
C TYR A 41 14.52 0.73 8.26
N GLY A 42 14.65 1.63 7.29
CA GLY A 42 13.95 2.91 7.26
C GLY A 42 12.46 2.73 6.98
N LEU A 43 11.65 3.67 7.48
CA LEU A 43 10.22 3.72 7.21
C LEU A 43 9.97 4.41 5.87
N ILE A 44 9.23 3.77 4.99
CA ILE A 44 8.87 4.29 3.65
C ILE A 44 7.36 4.35 3.48
N ASP A 45 6.87 5.32 2.70
CA ASP A 45 5.49 5.31 2.21
C ASP A 45 5.30 4.09 1.31
N ALA A 46 4.39 3.20 1.69
CA ALA A 46 4.23 1.92 1.03
C ALA A 46 3.83 2.07 -0.44
N LYS A 47 3.15 3.16 -0.83
CA LYS A 47 2.77 3.42 -2.22
C LYS A 47 3.95 3.70 -3.13
N ASN A 48 5.06 4.16 -2.56
CA ASN A 48 6.28 4.51 -3.30
C ASN A 48 7.34 3.40 -3.25
N ALA A 49 7.04 2.29 -2.56
CA ALA A 49 7.98 1.20 -2.38
C ALA A 49 8.00 0.25 -3.60
N PHE A 50 9.14 -0.41 -3.79
CA PHE A 50 9.31 -1.52 -4.71
C PHE A 50 9.26 -2.82 -3.93
N PHE A 51 8.32 -3.69 -4.28
CA PHE A 51 8.09 -4.94 -3.57
C PHE A 51 8.70 -6.10 -4.35
N VAL A 52 9.49 -6.94 -3.69
CA VAL A 52 9.92 -8.22 -4.23
C VAL A 52 9.05 -9.32 -3.65
N ILE A 53 8.39 -10.07 -4.53
CA ILE A 53 7.56 -11.23 -4.22
C ILE A 53 8.21 -12.51 -4.74
N ASN A 54 7.83 -13.66 -4.16
CA ASN A 54 8.29 -14.99 -4.60
C ASN A 54 9.83 -15.14 -4.60
N SER A 55 10.54 -14.40 -3.76
CA SER A 55 11.98 -14.58 -3.55
C SER A 55 12.24 -15.61 -2.47
N HIS A 56 13.39 -16.28 -2.50
CA HIS A 56 13.77 -17.27 -1.49
C HIS A 56 15.08 -16.88 -0.80
N LYS A 57 14.94 -16.11 0.29
CA LYS A 57 16.04 -15.75 1.18
C LYS A 57 16.03 -16.68 2.40
N TYR A 58 16.96 -17.64 2.42
CA TYR A 58 17.11 -18.58 3.53
C TYR A 58 17.23 -17.88 4.89
N GLY A 59 16.57 -18.45 5.90
CA GLY A 59 16.58 -17.93 7.27
C GLY A 59 15.62 -16.76 7.51
N THR A 60 14.75 -16.43 6.55
CA THR A 60 13.70 -15.43 6.72
C THR A 60 12.32 -16.07 6.59
N MET A 61 11.37 -15.65 7.43
CA MET A 61 9.96 -16.04 7.32
C MET A 61 9.17 -15.09 6.40
N GLN A 62 9.83 -14.11 5.77
CA GLN A 62 9.18 -13.07 4.99
C GLN A 62 8.90 -13.56 3.57
N GLU A 63 7.63 -13.52 3.18
CA GLU A 63 7.16 -13.87 1.83
C GLU A 63 7.42 -12.75 0.81
N SER A 64 7.59 -11.51 1.29
CA SER A 64 7.87 -10.34 0.46
C SER A 64 8.81 -9.36 1.16
N PHE A 65 9.54 -8.59 0.36
CA PHE A 65 10.48 -7.57 0.82
C PHE A 65 10.17 -6.25 0.14
N ALA A 66 10.14 -5.14 0.89
CA ALA A 66 9.96 -3.81 0.32
C ALA A 66 11.29 -3.05 0.31
N PHE A 67 11.50 -2.24 -0.72
CA PHE A 67 12.69 -1.41 -0.89
C PHE A 67 12.28 0.01 -1.25
N ALA A 68 13.03 0.99 -0.74
CA ALA A 68 12.86 2.40 -1.12
C ALA A 68 13.28 2.64 -2.58
N GLU A 69 14.33 1.94 -3.02
CA GLU A 69 14.97 2.14 -4.32
C GLU A 69 14.77 0.91 -5.22
N GLU A 70 14.41 1.13 -6.49
CA GLU A 70 14.22 0.04 -7.46
C GLU A 70 15.49 -0.78 -7.67
N LYS A 71 16.65 -0.12 -7.60
CA LYS A 71 17.95 -0.77 -7.72
C LYS A 71 18.15 -1.84 -6.65
N ASP A 72 17.74 -1.56 -5.43
CA ASP A 72 17.92 -2.48 -4.29
C ASP A 72 16.98 -3.68 -4.39
N ALA A 73 15.76 -3.46 -4.90
CA ALA A 73 14.83 -4.54 -5.24
C ALA A 73 15.40 -5.45 -6.34
N LYS A 74 16.00 -4.87 -7.39
CA LYS A 74 16.65 -5.63 -8.48
C LYS A 74 17.85 -6.44 -7.97
N GLU A 75 18.72 -5.84 -7.16
CA GLU A 75 19.85 -6.54 -6.53
C GLU A 75 19.37 -7.72 -5.66
N HIS A 76 18.25 -7.56 -4.93
CA HIS A 76 17.65 -8.66 -4.18
C HIS A 76 17.13 -9.77 -5.10
N VAL A 77 16.46 -9.43 -6.20
CA VAL A 77 15.99 -10.41 -7.19
C VAL A 77 17.14 -11.18 -7.84
N GLU A 78 18.23 -10.49 -8.20
CA GLU A 78 19.42 -11.14 -8.76
C GLU A 78 20.02 -12.17 -7.79
N LYS A 79 19.96 -11.89 -6.48
CA LYS A 79 20.56 -12.74 -5.45
C LYS A 79 19.65 -13.87 -4.96
N TYR A 80 18.35 -13.61 -4.88
CA TYR A 80 17.37 -14.49 -4.21
C TYR A 80 16.19 -14.90 -5.09
N GLY A 81 16.18 -14.50 -6.37
CA GLY A 81 15.08 -14.71 -7.29
C GLY A 81 13.85 -13.86 -6.95
N GLY A 82 12.73 -14.19 -7.60
CA GLY A 82 11.46 -13.48 -7.44
C GLY A 82 11.24 -12.39 -8.50
N SER A 83 10.28 -11.51 -8.22
CA SER A 83 9.88 -10.43 -9.15
C SER A 83 9.61 -9.13 -8.42
N VAL A 84 10.01 -8.02 -9.02
CA VAL A 84 9.66 -6.66 -8.54
C VAL A 84 8.24 -6.32 -9.00
N VAL A 85 7.41 -5.84 -8.07
CA VAL A 85 6.04 -5.38 -8.32
C VAL A 85 5.77 -4.05 -7.60
N ASN A 86 4.77 -3.32 -8.07
CA ASN A 86 4.31 -2.09 -7.43
C ASN A 86 3.33 -2.36 -6.28
N TYR A 87 2.97 -1.30 -5.56
CA TYR A 87 2.05 -1.36 -4.42
C TYR A 87 0.69 -1.98 -4.77
N GLU A 88 0.07 -1.58 -5.89
CA GLU A 88 -1.25 -2.09 -6.26
C GLU A 88 -1.24 -3.60 -6.52
N THR A 89 -0.16 -4.10 -7.12
CA THR A 89 0.03 -5.53 -7.37
C THR A 89 0.33 -6.26 -6.08
N TYR A 90 1.20 -5.72 -5.23
CA TYR A 90 1.53 -6.28 -3.92
C TYR A 90 0.26 -6.48 -3.08
N ILE A 91 -0.57 -5.45 -2.94
CA ILE A 91 -1.81 -5.51 -2.16
C ILE A 91 -2.75 -6.60 -2.69
N LYS A 92 -2.91 -6.72 -4.01
CA LYS A 92 -3.77 -7.76 -4.60
C LYS A 92 -3.25 -9.17 -4.29
N LEU A 93 -1.95 -9.36 -4.24
CA LEU A 93 -1.36 -10.67 -3.95
C LEU A 93 -1.45 -11.00 -2.46
N ASP A 94 -1.17 -10.03 -1.60
CA ASP A 94 -1.26 -10.15 -0.14
C ASP A 94 -2.69 -10.48 0.35
N GLU A 95 -3.70 -9.84 -0.25
CA GLU A 95 -5.12 -10.12 0.01
C GLU A 95 -5.51 -11.57 -0.33
N ASN A 96 -4.86 -12.17 -1.35
CA ASN A 96 -5.13 -13.56 -1.76
C ASN A 96 -4.35 -14.57 -0.92
N SER A 97 -3.22 -14.20 -0.32
CA SER A 97 -2.44 -15.05 0.58
C SER A 97 -3.07 -15.23 1.97
N THR A 98 -4.06 -14.40 2.32
CA THR A 98 -4.69 -14.39 3.66
C THR A 98 -6.06 -15.10 3.69
N LYS A 99 -6.51 -15.71 2.58
CA LYS A 99 -7.74 -16.51 2.47
C LYS A 99 -7.42 -18.00 2.41
#